data_AF-A0A3E0QS67-F1
#
_entry.id   AF-A0A3E0QS67-F1
#
_cell.length_a   1.000
_cell.length_b   1.000
_cell.length_c   1.000
_cell.angle_alpha   90.00
_cell.angle_beta   90.00
_cell.angle_gamma   90.00
#
_symmetry.space_group_name_H-M   'P 1'
#
loop_
_entity.id
_entity.type
_entity.pdbx_description
1 polymer ?
#
loop_
_entity_poly.entity_id
_entity_poly.type
_entity_poly.pdbx_seq_one_letter_code
_entity_poly.pdbx_strand_id
1 'polypeptide(L)'
;MNIFVLSHDPVEAAQMHCDKHCVKMVVELYQQLGSALRRHGATDDQMPVTQSGNPLRGGYHNHPCSRWCGDSRNNFEWAAEHAVALTEEYTYRYGKKHACENGIRKMANMSDLIPAGEMTRFAQAMPEEYRNISVRAAYRDYYYYDKRKNIQCEWKKGRPAPEWWVNHD
;
A
#
# COMPACT_ATOMS: atom_id res chain seq x y z
N MET A 1 5.82 8.39 -2.03
CA MET A 1 5.07 7.13 -1.86
C MET A 1 3.99 7.35 -0.83
N ASN A 2 2.99 6.49 -0.79
CA ASN A 2 1.98 6.53 0.25
C ASN A 2 1.50 5.10 0.59
N ILE A 3 0.56 4.95 1.51
CA ILE A 3 -0.20 3.72 1.74
C ILE A 3 -1.68 3.94 1.38
N PHE A 4 -2.16 5.19 1.40
CA PHE A 4 -3.56 5.55 1.11
C PHE A 4 -4.55 4.67 1.88
N VAL A 5 -4.61 4.87 3.20
CA VAL A 5 -5.50 4.15 4.12
C VAL A 5 -6.95 4.65 3.94
N LEU A 6 -7.60 4.25 2.84
CA LEU A 6 -8.95 4.66 2.45
C LEU A 6 -10.04 4.00 3.30
N SER A 7 -9.74 2.84 3.88
CA SER A 7 -10.49 2.14 4.92
C SER A 7 -9.53 1.59 5.98
N HIS A 8 -10.06 1.23 7.16
CA HIS A 8 -9.31 0.44 8.14
C HIS A 8 -9.24 -1.04 7.73
N ASP A 9 -10.22 -1.51 6.96
CA ASP A 9 -10.15 -2.81 6.32
C ASP A 9 -9.21 -2.71 5.09
N PRO A 10 -8.11 -3.50 5.05
CA PRO A 10 -7.13 -3.41 3.97
C PRO A 10 -7.69 -3.85 2.61
N VAL A 11 -8.66 -4.76 2.58
CA VAL A 11 -9.31 -5.24 1.36
C VAL A 11 -10.25 -4.18 0.81
N GLU A 12 -11.09 -3.59 1.66
CA GLU A 12 -11.96 -2.48 1.29
C GLU A 12 -11.13 -1.28 0.80
N ALA A 13 -10.04 -0.95 1.50
CA ALA A 13 -9.13 0.10 1.08
C ALA A 13 -8.58 -0.15 -0.33
N ALA A 14 -8.22 -1.40 -0.67
CA ALA A 14 -7.74 -1.76 -2.00
C ALA A 14 -8.81 -1.55 -3.08
N GLN A 15 -10.04 -1.97 -2.80
CA GLN A 15 -11.19 -1.80 -3.70
C GLN A 15 -11.53 -0.32 -3.95
N MET A 16 -11.31 0.55 -2.96
CA MET A 16 -11.57 1.99 -3.09
C MET A 16 -10.58 2.74 -3.99
N HIS A 17 -9.40 2.19 -4.27
CA HIS A 17 -8.42 2.88 -5.12
C HIS A 17 -8.96 3.13 -6.53
N CYS A 18 -8.66 4.32 -7.08
CA CYS A 18 -8.91 4.58 -8.50
C CYS A 18 -8.03 3.70 -9.38
N ASP A 19 -8.41 3.50 -10.64
CA ASP A 19 -7.76 2.56 -11.54
C ASP A 19 -6.25 2.80 -11.66
N LYS A 20 -5.82 4.08 -11.74
CA LYS A 20 -4.40 4.43 -11.84
C LYS A 20 -3.61 4.10 -10.58
N HIS A 21 -4.16 4.37 -9.40
CA HIS A 21 -3.48 4.02 -8.16
C HIS A 21 -3.56 2.54 -7.83
N CYS A 22 -4.61 1.82 -8.21
CA CYS A 22 -4.68 0.35 -8.05
C CYS A 22 -3.41 -0.32 -8.60
N VAL A 23 -2.93 0.09 -9.78
CA VAL A 23 -1.66 -0.40 -10.36
C VAL A 23 -0.45 0.11 -9.57
N LYS A 24 -0.36 1.42 -9.35
CA LYS A 24 0.82 2.06 -8.77
C LYS A 24 1.08 1.59 -7.33
N MET A 25 0.02 1.39 -6.54
CA MET A 25 0.12 1.04 -5.13
C MET A 25 0.65 -0.37 -4.91
N VAL A 26 0.44 -1.29 -5.85
CA VAL A 26 1.08 -2.61 -5.80
C VAL A 26 2.62 -2.48 -5.79
N VAL A 27 3.19 -1.60 -6.61
CA VAL A 27 4.65 -1.38 -6.67
C VAL A 27 5.15 -0.66 -5.42
N GLU A 28 4.44 0.36 -4.96
CA GLU A 28 4.85 1.12 -3.78
C GLU A 28 4.84 0.25 -2.51
N LEU A 29 3.79 -0.55 -2.29
CA LEU A 29 3.74 -1.48 -1.15
C LEU A 29 4.75 -2.60 -1.28
N TYR A 30 4.99 -3.13 -2.48
CA TYR A 30 6.07 -4.10 -2.72
C TYR A 30 7.43 -3.56 -2.23
N GLN A 31 7.74 -2.31 -2.55
CA GLN A 31 8.96 -1.65 -2.08
C GLN A 31 8.97 -1.39 -0.57
N GLN A 32 7.84 -0.99 0.02
CA GLN A 32 7.71 -0.72 1.46
C GLN A 32 7.84 -1.99 2.31
N LEU A 33 7.16 -3.08 1.92
CA LEU A 33 7.28 -4.40 2.55
C LEU A 33 8.72 -4.89 2.49
N GLY A 34 9.37 -4.72 1.33
CA GLY A 34 10.78 -5.06 1.18
C GLY A 34 11.68 -4.25 2.13
N SER A 35 11.46 -2.94 2.23
CA SER A 35 12.20 -2.09 3.18
C SER A 35 12.00 -2.51 4.63
N ALA A 36 10.78 -2.88 5.02
CA ALA A 36 10.47 -3.34 6.37
C ALA A 36 11.23 -4.63 6.72
N LEU A 37 11.19 -5.63 5.82
CA LEU A 37 11.91 -6.90 6.01
C LEU A 37 13.43 -6.71 6.04
N ARG A 38 13.98 -5.87 5.14
CA ARG A 38 15.42 -5.55 5.12
C ARG A 38 15.87 -4.87 6.40
N ARG A 39 15.06 -3.96 6.94
CA ARG A 39 15.32 -3.29 8.21
C ARG A 39 15.44 -4.27 9.37
N HIS A 40 14.76 -5.42 9.29
CA HIS A 40 14.77 -6.47 10.30
C HIS A 40 15.55 -7.73 9.89
N GLY A 41 16.56 -7.55 9.02
CA GLY A 41 17.58 -8.58 8.79
C GLY A 41 17.28 -9.58 7.67
N ALA A 42 16.25 -9.37 6.85
CA ALA A 42 16.03 -10.23 5.69
C ALA A 42 17.23 -10.21 4.72
N THR A 43 17.78 -11.39 4.46
CA THR A 43 18.94 -11.62 3.59
C THR A 43 18.57 -11.62 2.11
N ASP A 44 19.56 -11.56 1.23
CA ASP A 44 19.35 -11.58 -0.22
C ASP A 44 18.63 -12.86 -0.69
N ASP A 45 18.94 -14.01 -0.09
CA ASP A 45 18.33 -15.30 -0.44
C ASP A 45 16.86 -15.40 0.01
N GLN A 46 16.51 -14.71 1.10
CA GLN A 46 15.14 -14.67 1.59
C GLN A 46 14.24 -13.75 0.78
N MET A 47 14.78 -12.69 0.18
CA MET A 47 13.96 -11.69 -0.51
C MET A 47 13.42 -12.17 -1.86
N PRO A 48 12.31 -11.61 -2.36
CA PRO A 48 11.87 -11.87 -3.72
C PRO A 48 12.81 -11.24 -4.75
N VAL A 49 12.88 -11.84 -5.94
CA VAL A 49 13.70 -11.35 -7.05
C VAL A 49 12.88 -10.37 -7.90
N THR A 50 13.46 -9.23 -8.24
CA THR A 50 12.84 -8.22 -9.11
C THR A 50 12.84 -8.69 -10.57
N GLN A 51 12.13 -7.97 -11.43
CA GLN A 51 12.17 -8.23 -12.88
C GLN A 51 13.58 -8.08 -13.48
N SER A 52 14.49 -7.36 -12.82
CA SER A 52 15.90 -7.23 -13.23
C SER A 52 16.80 -8.35 -12.72
N GLY A 53 16.24 -9.39 -12.09
CA GLY A 53 16.99 -10.55 -11.62
C GLY A 53 17.74 -10.33 -10.29
N ASN A 54 17.51 -9.21 -9.59
CA ASN A 54 18.20 -8.89 -8.35
C ASN A 54 17.28 -9.10 -7.13
N PRO A 55 17.82 -9.49 -5.95
CA PRO A 55 17.07 -9.48 -4.71
C PRO A 55 16.49 -8.11 -4.42
N LEU A 56 15.21 -8.06 -4.04
CA LEU A 56 14.54 -6.81 -3.67
C LEU A 56 15.27 -6.16 -2.50
N ARG A 57 15.72 -4.92 -2.70
CA ARG A 57 16.33 -4.07 -1.67
C ARG A 57 15.29 -3.26 -0.86
N GLY A 58 14.05 -3.21 -1.33
CA GLY A 58 13.02 -2.29 -0.85
C GLY A 58 13.07 -0.94 -1.56
N GLY A 59 12.42 0.07 -0.98
CA GLY A 59 12.44 1.45 -1.46
C GLY A 59 12.18 2.48 -0.37
N TYR A 60 12.83 3.64 -0.51
CA TYR A 60 12.66 4.82 0.33
C TYR A 60 12.64 4.52 1.83
N HIS A 61 13.68 3.87 2.35
CA HIS A 61 13.76 3.36 3.74
C HIS A 61 13.47 4.41 4.83
N ASN A 62 13.77 5.69 4.59
CA ASN A 62 13.50 6.79 5.53
C ASN A 62 12.10 7.40 5.39
N HIS A 63 11.34 7.03 4.35
CA HIS A 63 10.00 7.57 4.13
C HIS A 63 9.05 7.12 5.25
N PRO A 64 8.17 8.00 5.77
CA PRO A 64 7.30 7.69 6.90
C PRO A 64 6.49 6.39 6.72
N CYS A 65 5.91 6.17 5.54
CA CYS A 65 5.19 4.93 5.24
C CYS A 65 6.09 3.68 5.24
N SER A 66 7.29 3.75 4.67
CA SER A 66 8.24 2.62 4.67
C SER A 66 8.69 2.27 6.09
N ARG A 67 8.86 3.28 6.96
CA ARG A 67 9.15 3.05 8.37
C ARG A 67 7.95 2.40 9.07
N TRP A 68 6.77 3.01 8.93
CA TRP A 68 5.54 2.52 9.56
C TRP A 68 5.28 1.05 9.23
N CYS A 69 5.45 0.61 7.98
CA CYS A 69 5.25 -0.79 7.59
C CYS A 69 6.07 -1.79 8.39
N GLY A 70 7.22 -1.41 8.94
CA GLY A 70 8.03 -2.31 9.77
C GLY A 70 8.01 -2.00 11.25
N ASP A 71 7.30 -0.95 11.71
CA ASP A 71 7.40 -0.45 13.09
C ASP A 71 6.76 -1.42 14.10
N SER A 72 5.78 -2.21 13.64
CA SER A 72 5.24 -3.37 14.36
C SER A 72 4.76 -4.44 13.39
N ARG A 73 4.60 -5.67 13.87
CA ARG A 73 4.06 -6.79 13.07
C ARG A 73 2.65 -6.49 12.57
N ASN A 74 1.77 -5.91 13.40
CA ASN A 74 0.41 -5.56 12.97
C ASN A 74 0.41 -4.54 11.81
N ASN A 75 1.34 -3.57 11.82
CA ASN A 75 1.49 -2.65 10.68
C ASN A 75 1.89 -3.39 9.40
N PHE A 76 2.86 -4.30 9.52
CA PHE A 76 3.36 -5.08 8.39
C PHE A 76 2.28 -5.98 7.81
N GLU A 77 1.52 -6.68 8.67
CA GLU A 77 0.44 -7.58 8.25
C GLU A 77 -0.68 -6.81 7.56
N TRP A 78 -1.08 -5.66 8.10
CA TRP A 78 -2.05 -4.80 7.43
C TRP A 78 -1.56 -4.35 6.05
N ALA A 79 -0.30 -3.90 5.95
CA ALA A 79 0.29 -3.49 4.67
C ALA A 79 0.40 -4.65 3.68
N ALA A 80 0.73 -5.84 4.16
CA ALA A 80 0.86 -7.05 3.35
C ALA A 80 -0.50 -7.51 2.83
N GLU A 81 -1.52 -7.53 3.69
CA GLU A 81 -2.90 -7.84 3.30
C GLU A 81 -3.43 -6.82 2.28
N HIS A 82 -3.18 -5.53 2.51
CA HIS A 82 -3.57 -4.48 1.58
C HIS A 82 -2.86 -4.64 0.21
N ALA A 83 -1.57 -4.99 0.22
CA ALA A 83 -0.80 -5.23 -1.00
C ALA A 83 -1.29 -6.47 -1.77
N VAL A 84 -1.66 -7.54 -1.06
CA VAL A 84 -2.27 -8.73 -1.66
C VAL A 84 -3.62 -8.38 -2.27
N ALA A 85 -4.49 -7.70 -1.53
CA ALA A 85 -5.80 -7.26 -2.03
C ALA A 85 -5.67 -6.35 -3.26
N LEU A 86 -4.67 -5.46 -3.30
CA LEU A 86 -4.39 -4.64 -4.49
C LEU A 86 -3.94 -5.48 -5.70
N THR A 87 -3.21 -6.58 -5.49
CA THR A 87 -2.83 -7.48 -6.60
C THR A 87 -4.04 -8.26 -7.15
N GLU A 88 -4.98 -8.59 -6.28
CA GLU A 88 -6.24 -9.24 -6.64
C GLU A 88 -7.17 -8.26 -7.37
N GLU A 89 -7.27 -7.02 -6.88
CA GLU A 89 -7.94 -5.93 -7.58
C GLU A 89 -7.30 -5.66 -8.94
N TYR A 90 -5.98 -5.63 -9.04
CA TYR A 90 -5.31 -5.49 -10.33
C TYR A 90 -5.73 -6.61 -11.30
N THR A 91 -5.75 -7.85 -10.83
CA THR A 91 -6.15 -8.99 -11.67
C THR A 91 -7.62 -8.87 -12.09
N TYR A 92 -8.51 -8.54 -11.17
CA TYR A 92 -9.93 -8.32 -11.43
C TYR A 92 -10.17 -7.22 -12.48
N ARG A 93 -9.51 -6.06 -12.33
CA ARG A 93 -9.72 -4.88 -13.17
C ARG A 93 -9.04 -4.94 -14.52
N TYR A 94 -7.90 -5.64 -14.62
CA TYR A 94 -7.04 -5.62 -15.81
C TYR A 94 -6.91 -6.99 -16.50
N GLY A 95 -7.51 -8.05 -15.95
CA GLY A 95 -7.54 -9.39 -16.55
C GLY A 95 -6.18 -10.09 -16.61
N LYS A 96 -5.20 -9.65 -15.82
CA LYS A 96 -3.84 -10.23 -15.78
C LYS A 96 -3.18 -10.07 -14.42
N LYS A 97 -2.24 -10.97 -14.13
CA LYS A 97 -1.48 -10.98 -12.88
C LYS A 97 -0.47 -9.82 -12.81
N HIS A 98 -0.34 -9.16 -11.66
CA HIS A 98 0.69 -8.13 -11.48
C HIS A 98 2.07 -8.77 -11.27
N ALA A 99 3.12 -8.20 -11.86
CA ALA A 99 4.48 -8.74 -11.78
C ALA A 99 5.01 -8.88 -10.34
N CYS A 100 4.59 -7.98 -9.45
CA CYS A 100 4.98 -8.01 -8.03
C CYS A 100 4.21 -9.01 -7.17
N GLU A 101 3.12 -9.61 -7.64
CA GLU A 101 2.21 -10.39 -6.78
C GLU A 101 2.93 -11.55 -6.07
N ASN A 102 3.69 -12.36 -6.79
CA ASN A 102 4.42 -13.48 -6.18
C ASN A 102 5.41 -12.99 -5.11
N GLY A 103 6.06 -11.86 -5.36
CA GLY A 103 6.98 -11.27 -4.40
C GLY A 103 6.27 -10.72 -3.16
N ILE A 104 5.10 -10.10 -3.33
CA ILE A 104 4.25 -9.64 -2.22
C ILE A 104 3.80 -10.82 -1.36
N ARG A 105 3.26 -11.89 -1.97
CA ARG A 105 2.81 -13.08 -1.24
C ARG A 105 3.96 -13.77 -0.51
N LYS A 106 5.16 -13.83 -1.13
CA LYS A 106 6.38 -14.34 -0.45
C LYS A 106 6.69 -13.52 0.80
N MET A 107 6.71 -12.19 0.68
CA MET A 107 7.02 -11.29 1.81
C MET A 107 5.93 -11.29 2.89
N ALA A 108 4.66 -11.47 2.53
CA ALA A 108 3.56 -11.56 3.50
C ALA A 108 3.79 -12.73 4.49
N ASN A 109 4.35 -13.85 4.01
CA ASN A 109 4.71 -15.01 4.84
C ASN A 109 5.98 -14.81 5.68
N MET A 110 6.57 -13.61 5.69
CA MET A 110 7.78 -13.28 6.44
C MET A 110 7.48 -12.35 7.63
N SER A 111 6.21 -12.19 8.02
CA SER A 111 5.81 -11.27 9.11
C SER A 111 6.49 -11.57 10.45
N ASP A 112 6.91 -12.82 10.68
CA ASP A 112 7.64 -13.22 11.89
C ASP A 112 9.01 -12.55 12.05
N LEU A 113 9.64 -12.09 10.96
CA LEU A 113 10.86 -11.27 11.04
C LEU A 113 10.59 -9.88 11.62
N ILE A 114 9.35 -9.41 11.57
CA ILE A 114 8.95 -8.12 12.12
C ILE A 114 8.67 -8.29 13.62
N PRO A 115 9.21 -7.40 14.49
CA PRO A 115 8.91 -7.43 15.92
C PRO A 115 7.41 -7.41 16.19
N ALA A 116 6.96 -8.33 17.04
CA ALA A 116 5.57 -8.35 17.50
C ALA A 116 5.22 -7.01 18.17
N GLY A 117 4.00 -6.53 17.96
CA GLY A 117 3.52 -5.30 18.55
C GLY A 117 2.20 -4.84 17.96
N GLU A 118 1.52 -3.99 18.72
CA GLU A 118 0.24 -3.40 18.33
C GLU A 118 0.34 -2.52 17.09
N MET A 119 -0.81 -2.29 16.45
CA MET A 119 -0.91 -1.35 15.33
C MET A 119 -0.54 0.05 15.79
N THR A 120 0.49 0.64 15.19
CA THR A 120 0.86 2.03 15.48
C THR A 120 0.07 2.98 14.60
N ARG A 121 -0.03 4.27 14.98
CA ARG A 121 -0.74 5.26 14.19
C ARG A 121 -0.22 5.27 12.75
N PHE A 122 -1.13 5.06 11.79
CA PHE A 122 -0.84 5.11 10.36
C PHE A 122 -0.06 6.38 10.01
N ALA A 123 1.05 6.20 9.30
CA ALA A 123 1.79 7.34 8.76
C ALA A 123 0.90 8.14 7.80
N GLN A 124 0.94 9.47 7.92
CA GLN A 124 0.25 10.41 7.01
C GLN A 124 1.29 11.14 6.17
N ALA A 125 1.73 10.50 5.09
CA ALA A 125 2.75 11.03 4.17
C ALA A 125 2.11 12.02 3.16
N MET A 126 1.58 13.11 3.69
CA MET A 126 0.85 14.15 2.98
C MET A 126 1.17 15.54 3.55
N PRO A 127 0.88 16.62 2.81
CA PRO A 127 0.93 17.99 3.32
C PRO A 127 0.13 18.16 4.62
N GLU A 128 0.54 19.12 5.45
CA GLU A 128 -0.01 19.30 6.80
C GLU A 128 -1.50 19.64 6.78
N GLU A 129 -1.95 20.39 5.78
CA GLU A 129 -3.34 20.80 5.59
C GLU A 129 -4.31 19.62 5.36
N TYR A 130 -3.81 18.45 4.98
CA TYR A 130 -4.62 17.23 4.81
C TYR A 130 -4.55 16.28 6.00
N ARG A 131 -3.67 16.54 6.98
CA ARG A 131 -3.53 15.65 8.13
C ARG A 131 -4.76 15.73 9.02
N ASN A 132 -5.18 14.58 9.52
CA ASN A 132 -6.38 14.49 10.36
C ASN A 132 -6.22 13.40 11.43
N ILE A 133 -6.89 13.55 12.58
CA ILE A 133 -6.95 12.50 13.61
C ILE A 133 -7.54 11.20 13.04
N SER A 134 -8.51 11.32 12.13
CA SER A 134 -9.05 10.23 11.33
C SER A 134 -8.18 10.01 10.10
N VAL A 135 -7.36 8.94 10.12
CA VAL A 135 -6.47 8.62 8.99
C VAL A 135 -7.25 8.39 7.68
N ARG A 136 -8.48 7.85 7.76
CA ARG A 136 -9.35 7.68 6.59
C ARG A 136 -9.77 9.03 6.02
N ALA A 137 -10.19 9.97 6.88
CA ALA A 137 -10.56 11.30 6.43
C ALA A 137 -9.35 11.99 5.78
N ALA A 138 -8.19 11.95 6.44
CA ALA A 138 -6.94 12.50 5.90
C ALA A 138 -6.62 11.98 4.50
N TYR A 139 -6.67 10.66 4.32
CA TYR A 139 -6.36 10.06 3.02
C TYR A 139 -7.42 10.29 1.96
N ARG A 140 -8.71 10.28 2.32
CA ARG A 140 -9.81 10.56 1.39
C ARG A 140 -9.77 12.02 0.91
N ASP A 141 -9.53 12.96 1.82
CA ASP A 141 -9.37 14.38 1.50
C ASP A 141 -8.12 14.61 0.66
N TYR A 142 -6.99 13.96 0.99
CA TYR A 142 -5.80 14.02 0.16
C TYR A 142 -6.05 13.45 -1.24
N TYR A 143 -6.82 12.36 -1.34
CA TYR A 143 -7.22 11.78 -2.63
C TYR A 143 -8.08 12.75 -3.45
N TYR A 144 -9.07 13.36 -2.79
CA TYR A 144 -10.05 14.23 -3.43
C TYR A 144 -9.47 15.61 -3.75
N TYR A 145 -8.91 16.33 -2.80
CA TYR A 145 -8.47 17.71 -3.03
C TYR A 145 -7.09 17.84 -3.70
N ASP A 146 -6.19 16.87 -3.54
CA ASP A 146 -4.86 16.91 -4.16
C ASP A 146 -4.74 15.92 -5.33
N LYS A 147 -4.96 14.62 -5.10
CA LYS A 147 -4.63 13.61 -6.12
C LYS A 147 -5.46 13.77 -7.38
N ARG A 148 -6.75 14.13 -7.28
CA ARG A 148 -7.61 14.38 -8.45
C ARG A 148 -7.06 15.43 -9.42
N LYS A 149 -6.25 16.38 -8.95
CA LYS A 149 -5.67 17.45 -9.78
C LYS A 149 -4.53 16.94 -10.66
N ASN A 150 -3.84 15.88 -10.22
CA ASN A 150 -2.56 15.45 -10.79
C ASN A 150 -2.60 14.01 -11.35
N ILE A 151 -3.65 13.25 -11.03
CA ILE A 151 -3.88 11.92 -11.57
C ILE A 151 -5.33 11.76 -12.02
N GLN A 152 -5.53 10.94 -13.05
CA GLN A 152 -6.86 10.57 -13.50
C GLN A 152 -7.50 9.61 -12.48
N CYS A 153 -8.30 10.17 -11.58
CA CYS A 153 -9.06 9.43 -10.59
C CYS A 153 -10.38 8.95 -11.20
N GLU A 154 -10.34 7.79 -11.83
CA GLU A 154 -11.51 7.11 -12.39
C GLU A 154 -11.61 5.67 -11.91
N TRP A 155 -12.84 5.15 -11.92
CA TRP A 155 -13.20 3.78 -11.57
C TRP A 155 -14.05 3.23 -12.72
N LYS A 156 -13.38 2.93 -13.84
CA LYS A 156 -14.02 2.46 -15.08
C LYS A 156 -13.78 0.98 -15.34
N LYS A 157 -12.99 0.31 -14.49
CA LYS A 157 -12.59 -1.09 -14.65
C LYS A 157 -13.24 -2.00 -13.62
N GLY A 158 -14.57 -2.16 -13.68
CA GLY A 158 -15.30 -3.15 -12.87
C GLY A 158 -15.59 -2.76 -11.41
N ARG A 159 -15.13 -1.60 -10.93
CA ARG A 159 -15.53 -1.04 -9.63
C ARG A 159 -16.25 0.28 -9.82
N PRO A 160 -17.32 0.59 -9.06
CA PRO A 160 -17.83 1.95 -8.96
C PRO A 160 -16.86 2.82 -8.14
N ALA A 161 -16.96 4.14 -8.31
CA ALA A 161 -16.30 5.06 -7.39
C ALA A 161 -16.90 4.89 -5.98
N PRO A 162 -16.08 5.00 -4.91
CA PRO A 162 -16.59 4.83 -3.55
C PRO A 162 -17.50 5.99 -3.15
N GLU A 163 -18.45 5.75 -2.24
CA GLU A 163 -19.45 6.75 -1.84
C GLU A 163 -18.84 8.07 -1.37
N TRP A 164 -17.77 8.00 -0.57
CA TRP A 164 -17.05 9.18 -0.07
C TRP A 164 -16.41 10.01 -1.18
N TRP A 165 -16.22 9.46 -2.39
CA TRP A 165 -15.72 10.20 -3.55
C TRP A 165 -16.84 10.87 -4.32
N VAL A 166 -17.99 10.20 -4.44
CA VAL A 166 -19.16 10.70 -5.19
C VAL A 166 -19.88 11.80 -4.42
N ASN A 167 -20.03 11.61 -3.11
CA ASN A 167 -20.75 12.51 -2.20
C ASN A 167 -19.78 13.43 -1.44
N HIS A 168 -18.59 13.69 -1.99
CA HIS A 168 -17.62 14.59 -1.38
C HIS A 168 -18.03 16.04 -1.65
N ASP A 169 -18.74 16.63 -0.69
CA ASP A 169 -19.13 18.05 -0.68
C ASP A 169 -17.90 18.97 -0.52
#